data_AF-A0A964YIT2-F1
#
_entry.id   AF-A0A964YIT2-F1
#
_cell.length_a   1.000
_cell.length_b   1.000
_cell.length_c   1.000
_cell.angle_alpha   90.00
_cell.angle_beta   90.00
_cell.angle_gamma   90.00
#
_symmetry.space_group_name_H-M   'P 1'
#
loop_
_entity.id
_entity.type
_entity.pdbx_description
1 polymer ?
#
loop_
_entity_poly.entity_id
_entity_poly.type
_entity_poly.pdbx_seq_one_letter_code
_entity_poly.pdbx_strand_id
1 'polypeptide(L)'
;AEKGFPYESTNCIKIFTLNPQVGRVVLSTREIPSGTYAIALFHDVDDNGKLSTNMLGIPKEGYAFSNNASNFFGVPNFKDASFKLTSDTTIVINMKHF
;
A
#
# COMPACT_ATOMS: atom_id res chain seq x y z
N ALA A 1 -3.38 5.89 -10.12
CA ALA A 1 -2.65 5.48 -11.34
C ALA A 1 -2.66 3.97 -11.37
N GLU A 2 -3.27 3.37 -12.40
CA GLU A 2 -3.27 1.91 -12.59
C GLU A 2 -1.87 1.41 -13.01
N LYS A 3 -1.12 2.26 -13.72
CA LYS A 3 0.23 1.93 -14.20
C LYS A 3 1.22 1.86 -13.04
N GLY A 4 1.80 0.69 -12.84
CA GLY A 4 2.89 0.48 -11.90
C GLY A 4 2.45 0.06 -10.49
N PHE A 5 1.17 0.17 -10.14
CA PHE A 5 0.71 -0.32 -8.84
C PHE A 5 0.85 -1.85 -8.73
N PRO A 6 1.31 -2.41 -7.60
CA PRO A 6 1.88 -1.73 -6.43
C PRO A 6 3.41 -1.60 -6.45
N TYR A 7 4.08 -2.08 -7.50
CA TYR A 7 5.54 -2.29 -7.51
C TYR A 7 6.36 -1.04 -7.85
N GLU A 8 5.82 -0.15 -8.66
CA GLU A 8 6.50 1.05 -9.16
C GLU A 8 5.92 2.28 -8.47
N SER A 9 6.77 2.95 -7.71
CA SER A 9 6.42 4.16 -6.98
C SER A 9 6.45 5.43 -7.85
N THR A 10 6.92 5.34 -9.09
CA THR A 10 7.05 6.47 -10.04
C THR A 10 5.73 7.19 -10.33
N ASN A 11 4.60 6.50 -10.18
CA ASN A 11 3.26 7.08 -10.36
C ASN A 11 2.51 7.30 -9.04
N CYS A 12 3.19 7.16 -7.89
CA CYS A 12 2.61 7.49 -6.59
C CYS A 12 2.52 9.01 -6.42
N ILE A 13 1.36 9.50 -6.00
CA ILE A 13 1.17 10.92 -5.71
C ILE A 13 1.87 11.36 -4.41
N LYS A 14 2.13 10.41 -3.51
CA LYS A 14 2.78 10.64 -2.22
C LYS A 14 3.32 9.32 -1.67
N ILE A 15 4.50 9.39 -1.06
CA ILE A 15 5.18 8.27 -0.41
C ILE A 15 5.48 8.69 1.03
N PHE A 16 5.33 7.76 1.96
CA PHE A 16 5.65 7.96 3.36
C PHE A 16 6.52 6.80 3.84
N THR A 17 7.62 7.12 4.51
CA THR A 17 8.44 6.15 5.25
C THR A 17 8.27 6.46 6.73
N LEU A 18 7.94 5.44 7.52
CA LEU A 18 7.63 5.57 8.95
C LEU A 18 8.46 4.54 9.71
N ASN A 19 8.87 4.88 10.92
CA ASN A 19 9.52 3.92 11.81
C ASN A 19 8.53 2.82 12.20
N PRO A 20 8.89 1.52 12.07
CA PRO A 20 8.00 0.43 12.43
C PRO A 20 7.59 0.52 13.90
N GLN A 21 6.32 0.24 14.18
CA GLN A 21 5.76 0.22 15.53
C GLN A 21 5.18 -1.16 15.82
N VAL A 22 5.25 -1.60 17.07
CA VAL A 22 4.58 -2.81 17.51
C VAL A 22 3.06 -2.57 17.50
N GLY A 23 2.32 -3.45 16.82
CA GLY A 23 0.86 -3.41 16.77
C GLY A 23 0.31 -2.45 15.72
N ARG A 24 0.33 -1.13 15.98
CA ARG A 24 -0.36 -0.13 15.14
C ARG A 24 0.52 1.04 14.77
N VAL A 25 0.52 1.36 13.48
CA VAL A 25 1.05 2.62 12.92
C VAL A 25 -0.15 3.53 12.58
N VAL A 26 -0.03 4.83 12.88
CA VAL A 26 -1.02 5.85 12.52
C VAL A 26 -0.34 6.93 11.70
N LEU A 27 -0.85 7.18 10.50
CA LEU A 27 -0.44 8.27 9.63
C LEU A 27 -1.60 9.24 9.45
N SER A 28 -1.38 10.50 9.81
CA SER A 28 -2.30 11.60 9.52
C SER A 28 -1.67 12.51 8.49
N THR A 29 -2.28 12.63 7.31
CA THR A 29 -1.85 13.58 6.27
C THR A 29 -3.01 14.47 5.89
N ARG A 30 -2.69 15.72 5.59
CA ARG A 30 -3.58 16.66 4.91
C ARG A 30 -3.10 16.81 3.46
N GLU A 31 -3.82 17.59 2.67
CA GLU A 31 -3.40 17.98 1.31
C GLU A 31 -3.36 16.84 0.28
N ILE A 32 -4.20 15.81 0.44
CA ILE A 32 -4.52 14.90 -0.65
C ILE A 32 -5.77 15.44 -1.35
N PRO A 33 -5.71 15.84 -2.63
CA PRO A 33 -6.88 16.29 -3.37
C PRO A 33 -7.98 15.24 -3.39
N SER A 34 -9.23 15.66 -3.66
CA SER A 34 -10.29 14.69 -3.91
C SER A 34 -9.96 13.87 -5.16
N GLY A 35 -10.21 12.57 -5.12
CA GLY A 35 -9.82 11.66 -6.18
C GLY A 35 -10.06 10.18 -5.86
N THR A 36 -9.62 9.31 -6.76
CA THR A 36 -9.62 7.85 -6.54
C THR A 36 -8.20 7.38 -6.34
N TYR A 37 -7.95 6.73 -5.21
CA TYR A 37 -6.63 6.33 -4.76
C TYR A 37 -6.62 4.87 -4.34
N ALA A 38 -5.43 4.27 -4.37
CA ALA A 38 -5.13 3.02 -3.69
C ALA A 38 -3.88 3.27 -2.84
N ILE A 39 -3.83 2.64 -1.67
CA ILE A 39 -2.68 2.61 -0.77
C ILE A 39 -2.07 1.23 -0.89
N ALA A 40 -0.77 1.18 -1.17
CA ALA A 40 0.07 0.01 -0.95
C ALA A 40 1.03 0.33 0.19
N LEU A 41 1.20 -0.61 1.11
CA LEU A 41 2.16 -0.50 2.20
C LEU A 41 2.86 -1.84 2.38
N PHE A 42 4.13 -1.77 2.75
CA PHE A 42 4.96 -2.93 3.00
C PHE A 42 5.95 -2.63 4.12
N HIS A 43 6.34 -3.67 4.84
CA HIS A 43 7.42 -3.62 5.79
C HIS A 43 8.72 -3.82 5.01
N ASP A 44 9.37 -2.70 4.67
CA ASP A 44 10.64 -2.66 3.94
C ASP A 44 11.78 -3.11 4.87
N VAL A 45 12.07 -4.41 4.91
CA VAL A 45 13.05 -4.99 5.84
C VAL A 45 14.47 -4.78 5.32
N ASP A 46 14.65 -4.68 4.01
CA ASP A 46 15.94 -4.48 3.36
C ASP A 46 16.25 -3.02 2.97
N ASP A 47 15.37 -2.08 3.34
CA ASP A 47 15.52 -0.61 3.19
C ASP A 47 15.77 -0.16 1.75
N ASN A 48 15.08 -0.79 0.79
CA ASN A 48 15.28 -0.55 -0.64
C ASN A 48 14.15 0.30 -1.29
N GLY A 49 13.10 0.62 -0.54
CA GLY A 49 11.96 1.42 -0.97
C GLY A 49 11.00 0.70 -1.92
N LYS A 50 11.08 -0.62 -2.05
CA LYS A 50 10.30 -1.44 -2.98
C LYS A 50 9.74 -2.66 -2.27
N LEU A 51 8.59 -3.12 -2.74
CA LEU A 51 8.02 -4.38 -2.28
C LEU A 51 8.90 -5.55 -2.77
N SER A 52 9.61 -6.19 -1.85
CA SER A 52 10.42 -7.36 -2.14
C SER A 52 9.56 -8.56 -2.54
N THR A 53 9.86 -9.16 -3.70
CA THR A 53 9.13 -10.32 -4.25
C THR A 53 10.09 -11.45 -4.67
N ASN A 54 9.56 -12.66 -4.87
CA ASN A 54 10.27 -13.75 -5.54
C ASN A 54 10.11 -13.68 -7.07
N MET A 55 10.74 -14.61 -7.81
CA MET A 55 10.65 -14.65 -9.28
C MET A 55 9.21 -14.85 -9.83
N LEU A 56 8.27 -15.27 -8.98
CA LEU A 56 6.85 -15.42 -9.31
C LEU A 56 6.02 -14.20 -8.91
N GLY A 57 6.64 -13.12 -8.43
CA GLY A 57 5.97 -11.90 -7.97
C GLY A 57 5.27 -12.03 -6.62
N ILE A 58 5.54 -13.09 -5.85
CA ILE A 58 4.96 -13.29 -4.52
C ILE A 58 5.76 -12.45 -3.53
N PRO A 59 5.12 -11.60 -2.71
CA PRO A 59 5.81 -10.82 -1.69
C PRO A 59 6.54 -11.68 -0.67
N LYS A 60 7.71 -11.22 -0.23
CA LYS A 60 8.56 -11.88 0.78
C LYS A 60 8.52 -11.20 2.14
N GLU A 61 7.89 -10.05 2.22
CA GLU A 61 7.81 -9.21 3.40
C GLU A 61 6.35 -8.95 3.77
N GLY A 62 6.12 -8.39 4.96
CA GLY A 62 4.79 -8.00 5.37
C GLY A 62 4.23 -6.94 4.42
N TYR A 63 2.99 -7.12 3.93
CA TYR A 63 2.38 -6.17 3.01
C TYR A 63 0.89 -6.02 3.25
N ALA A 64 0.33 -4.92 2.75
CA ALA A 64 -1.09 -4.64 2.80
C ALA A 64 -1.51 -3.64 1.73
N PHE A 65 -2.82 -3.62 1.44
CA PHE A 65 -3.43 -2.70 0.50
C PHE A 65 -4.70 -2.11 1.10
N SER A 66 -5.07 -0.90 0.68
CA SER A 66 -6.39 -0.34 1.01
C SER A 66 -7.52 -1.28 0.60
N ASN A 67 -8.68 -1.12 1.25
CA ASN A 67 -9.81 -2.06 1.24
C ASN A 67 -9.46 -3.47 1.76
N ASN A 68 -8.29 -3.67 2.36
CA ASN A 68 -7.77 -5.01 2.71
C ASN A 68 -7.79 -5.96 1.49
N ALA A 69 -7.61 -5.39 0.29
CA ALA A 69 -7.68 -6.15 -0.95
C ALA A 69 -6.59 -7.23 -0.97
N SER A 70 -6.96 -8.43 -1.41
CA SER A 70 -6.04 -9.54 -1.57
C SER A 70 -6.52 -10.49 -2.65
N ASN A 71 -5.58 -11.09 -3.38
CA ASN A 71 -5.86 -12.09 -4.40
C ASN A 71 -5.17 -13.42 -4.06
N PHE A 72 -5.70 -14.51 -4.63
CA PHE A 72 -5.08 -15.84 -4.52
C PHE A 72 -3.76 -15.93 -5.29
N PHE A 73 -3.60 -15.12 -6.34
CA PHE A 73 -2.43 -15.11 -7.22
C PHE A 73 -1.68 -13.78 -7.11
N GLY A 74 -1.03 -13.55 -5.96
CA GLY A 74 -0.19 -12.37 -5.72
C GLY A 74 -0.96 -11.14 -5.22
N VAL A 75 -0.49 -9.96 -5.61
CA VAL A 75 -1.05 -8.67 -5.17
C VAL A 75 -2.37 -8.32 -5.89
N PRO A 76 -3.28 -7.57 -5.26
CA PRO A 76 -4.50 -7.09 -5.91
C PRO A 76 -4.19 -6.06 -7.00
N ASN A 77 -5.11 -5.90 -7.95
CA ASN A 77 -5.04 -4.80 -8.92
C ASN A 77 -5.44 -3.47 -8.25
N PHE A 78 -5.18 -2.35 -8.93
CA PHE A 78 -5.51 -1.01 -8.43
C PHE A 78 -6.99 -0.86 -8.12
N LYS A 79 -7.88 -1.40 -8.96
CA LYS A 79 -9.33 -1.26 -8.82
C LYS A 79 -9.81 -1.89 -7.51
N ASP A 80 -9.34 -3.10 -7.18
CA ASP A 80 -9.72 -3.81 -5.96
C ASP A 80 -9.23 -3.07 -4.70
N ALA A 81 -8.04 -2.47 -4.78
CA ALA A 81 -7.48 -1.65 -3.70
C ALA A 81 -8.03 -0.22 -3.67
N SER A 82 -8.78 0.23 -4.69
CA SER A 82 -9.12 1.65 -4.83
C SER A 82 -10.29 2.11 -3.96
N PHE A 83 -10.22 3.34 -3.49
CA PHE A 83 -11.29 4.03 -2.77
C PHE A 83 -11.42 5.48 -3.27
N LYS A 84 -12.61 6.07 -3.09
CA LYS A 84 -12.85 7.49 -3.37
C LYS A 84 -12.55 8.31 -2.12
N LEU A 85 -11.76 9.36 -2.29
CA LEU A 85 -11.52 10.37 -1.27
C LEU A 85 -12.29 11.63 -1.66
N THR A 86 -13.32 11.97 -0.90
CA THR A 86 -14.16 13.17 -1.11
C THR A 86 -14.22 14.10 0.10
N SER A 87 -13.76 13.62 1.25
CA SER A 87 -13.72 14.32 2.53
C SER A 87 -12.71 13.65 3.46
N ASP A 88 -12.54 14.18 4.66
CA ASP A 88 -11.75 13.55 5.72
C ASP A 88 -12.20 12.10 5.91
N THR A 89 -11.25 11.18 5.74
CA THR A 89 -11.51 9.74 5.70
C THR A 89 -10.45 9.02 6.53
N THR A 90 -10.90 8.09 7.38
CA THR A 90 -10.01 7.17 8.08
C THR A 90 -10.08 5.82 7.39
N ILE A 91 -8.91 5.26 7.06
CA ILE A 91 -8.79 3.94 6.45
C ILE A 91 -8.00 3.05 7.40
N VAL A 92 -8.56 1.90 7.75
CA VAL A 92 -7.88 0.87 8.51
C VAL A 92 -7.42 -0.21 7.55
N ILE A 93 -6.12 -0.49 7.55
CA ILE A 93 -5.50 -1.49 6.69
C ILE A 93 -4.83 -2.52 7.60
N ASN A 94 -5.18 -3.78 7.42
CA ASN A 94 -4.64 -4.90 8.17
C ASN A 94 -3.47 -5.49 7.38
N MET A 95 -2.27 -5.39 7.95
CA MET A 95 -1.07 -5.94 7.36
C MET A 95 -1.05 -7.47 7.49
N LYS A 96 -0.70 -8.16 6.41
CA LYS A 96 -0.49 -9.61 6.42
C LYS A 96 1.01 -9.87 6.54
N HIS A 97 1.35 -10.76 7.47
CA HIS A 97 2.69 -11.34 7.60
C HIS A 97 2.61 -12.82 7.20
N PHE A 98 3.66 -13.32 6.55
CA PHE A 98 3.82 -14.72 6.12
C PHE A 98 4.94 -15.38 6.90
#